data_AF-A0A7S1Z2Z4-F1
#
_entry.id   AF-A0A7S1Z2Z4-F1
#
_cell.length_a   1.000
_cell.length_b   1.000
_cell.length_c   1.000
_cell.angle_alpha   90.00
_cell.angle_beta   90.00
_cell.angle_gamma   90.00
#
_symmetry.space_group_name_H-M   'P 1'
#
loop_
_entity.id
_entity.type
_entity.pdbx_description
1 polymer ?
#
loop_
_entity_poly.entity_id
_entity_poly.type
_entity_poly.pdbx_seq_one_letter_code
_entity_poly.pdbx_strand_id
1 'polypeptide(L)'
;AFRPRLEVLTEQLNLDPFEKSVVLYLAGSMISPVFKSGIADSSFRVGSSGRKCTVGDLLLVFCDTVAEQVRARTYFYRSSRLVGRGLVRVLTTYGAADLTDQELQLDRRVLDCIVGLDEESGEVARGSHL
;
A
#
# COMPACT_ATOMS: atom_id res chain seq x y z
N ALA A 1 9.87 -13.08 -21.55
CA ALA A 1 8.51 -12.51 -21.41
C ALA A 1 8.57 -11.34 -20.43
N PHE A 2 7.80 -10.28 -20.66
CA PHE A 2 7.73 -9.14 -19.74
C PHE A 2 7.13 -9.60 -18.41
N ARG A 3 7.79 -9.28 -17.30
CA ARG A 3 7.33 -9.62 -15.95
C ARG A 3 7.30 -8.35 -15.10
N PRO A 4 6.13 -7.94 -14.57
CA PRO A 4 6.06 -6.76 -13.71
C PRO A 4 6.91 -6.93 -12.45
N ARG A 5 7.60 -5.86 -12.03
CA ARG A 5 8.46 -5.88 -10.82
C ARG A 5 7.68 -6.23 -9.54
N LEU A 6 6.40 -5.86 -9.47
CA LEU A 6 5.51 -6.27 -8.39
C LEU A 6 5.43 -7.80 -8.25
N GLU A 7 5.35 -8.54 -9.37
CA GLU A 7 5.28 -10.02 -9.33
C GLU A 7 6.56 -10.63 -8.77
N VAL A 8 7.71 -10.06 -9.16
CA VAL A 8 9.03 -10.51 -8.67
C VAL A 8 9.13 -10.25 -7.17
N LEU A 9 8.73 -9.05 -6.73
CA LEU A 9 8.74 -8.68 -5.32
C LEU A 9 7.83 -9.58 -4.49
N THR A 10 6.62 -9.89 -4.98
CA THR A 10 5.67 -10.74 -4.26
C THR A 10 6.18 -12.16 -4.08
N GLU A 11 6.90 -12.72 -5.07
CA GLU A 11 7.52 -14.04 -4.93
C GLU A 11 8.68 -14.03 -3.95
N GLN A 12 9.58 -13.04 -4.06
CA GLN A 12 10.74 -12.94 -3.17
C GLN A 12 10.32 -12.78 -1.71
N LEU A 13 9.25 -12.03 -1.46
CA LEU A 13 8.73 -11.80 -0.13
C LEU A 13 7.69 -12.85 0.30
N ASN A 14 7.30 -13.75 -0.60
CA ASN A 14 6.30 -14.79 -0.39
C ASN A 14 4.96 -14.20 0.10
N LEU A 15 4.52 -13.13 -0.58
CA LEU A 15 3.26 -12.44 -0.31
C LEU A 15 2.10 -13.23 -0.91
N ASP A 16 1.00 -13.31 -0.16
CA ASP A 16 -0.22 -13.90 -0.68
C ASP A 16 -1.03 -12.91 -1.57
N PRO A 17 -2.11 -13.37 -2.23
CA PRO A 17 -2.90 -12.52 -3.12
C PRO A 17 -3.52 -11.29 -2.44
N PHE A 18 -3.86 -11.38 -1.15
CA PHE A 18 -4.41 -10.25 -0.41
C PHE A 18 -3.32 -9.22 -0.15
N GLU A 19 -2.16 -9.65 0.36
CA GLU A 19 -1.01 -8.78 0.60
C GLU A 19 -0.52 -8.08 -0.67
N LYS A 20 -0.48 -8.80 -1.79
CA LYS A 20 -0.19 -8.24 -3.11
C LYS A 20 -1.20 -7.15 -3.51
N SER A 21 -2.49 -7.40 -3.30
CA SER A 21 -3.56 -6.45 -3.62
C SER A 21 -3.45 -5.17 -2.77
N VAL A 22 -3.11 -5.31 -1.48
CA VAL A 22 -2.83 -4.18 -0.58
C VAL A 22 -1.66 -3.33 -1.11
N VAL A 23 -0.54 -3.96 -1.45
CA VAL A 23 0.64 -3.25 -1.97
C VAL A 23 0.33 -2.53 -3.28
N LEU A 24 -0.39 -3.19 -4.20
CA LEU A 24 -0.79 -2.60 -5.48
C LEU A 24 -1.72 -1.40 -5.29
N TYR A 25 -2.71 -1.51 -4.40
CA TYR A 25 -3.64 -0.43 -4.09
C TYR A 25 -2.91 0.80 -3.55
N LEU A 26 -2.02 0.61 -2.57
CA LEU A 26 -1.26 1.70 -1.98
C LEU A 26 -0.26 2.31 -2.97
N ALA A 27 0.35 1.50 -3.83
CA ALA A 27 1.22 2.01 -4.89
C ALA A 27 0.43 2.89 -5.87
N GLY A 28 -0.73 2.40 -6.34
CA GLY A 28 -1.64 3.13 -7.20
C GLY A 28 -2.13 4.44 -6.58
N SER A 29 -2.46 4.43 -5.29
CA SER A 29 -2.89 5.62 -4.56
C SER A 29 -1.77 6.64 -4.36
N MET A 30 -0.50 6.28 -4.53
CA MET A 30 0.61 7.23 -4.50
C MET A 30 0.86 7.87 -5.88
N ILE A 31 0.88 7.05 -6.94
CA ILE A 31 1.39 7.48 -8.26
C ILE A 31 0.32 7.84 -9.29
N SER A 32 -0.93 7.39 -9.13
CA SER A 32 -1.98 7.57 -10.15
C SER A 32 -3.01 8.62 -9.73
N PRO A 33 -3.07 9.79 -10.38
CA PRO A 33 -4.11 10.79 -10.13
C PRO A 33 -5.50 10.27 -10.47
N VAL A 34 -5.63 9.47 -11.54
CA VAL A 34 -6.91 8.87 -11.97
C VAL A 34 -7.44 7.92 -10.90
N PHE A 35 -6.55 7.13 -10.29
CA PHE A 35 -6.91 6.22 -9.21
C PHE A 35 -7.36 6.99 -7.95
N LYS A 36 -6.65 8.08 -7.59
CA LYS A 36 -7.05 8.97 -6.49
C LYS A 36 -8.44 9.57 -6.71
N SER A 37 -8.73 10.04 -7.92
CA SER A 37 -10.04 10.61 -8.28
C SER A 37 -11.14 9.55 -8.22
N GLY A 38 -10.92 8.37 -8.77
CA GLY A 38 -11.91 7.29 -8.77
C GLY A 38 -12.28 6.79 -7.37
N ILE A 39 -11.31 6.72 -6.45
CA ILE A 39 -11.58 6.34 -5.05
C ILE A 39 -12.38 7.43 -4.35
N ALA A 40 -11.99 8.70 -4.51
CA ALA A 40 -12.67 9.83 -3.86
C ALA A 40 -14.16 9.92 -4.24
N ASP A 41 -14.50 9.62 -5.51
CA ASP A 41 -15.87 9.66 -6.00
C ASP A 41 -16.74 8.49 -5.50
N SER A 42 -16.14 7.35 -5.16
CA SER A 42 -16.84 6.14 -4.71
C SER A 42 -17.21 6.17 -3.21
N SER A 43 -16.50 6.93 -2.40
CA SER A 43 -16.76 7.03 -0.97
C SER A 43 -17.85 8.06 -0.67
N PHE A 44 -19.05 7.58 -0.31
CA PHE A 44 -20.09 8.42 0.29
C PHE A 44 -19.54 9.08 1.57
N ARG A 45 -19.27 10.40 1.50
CA ARG A 45 -19.01 11.38 2.59
C ARG A 45 -17.55 11.92 2.73
N VAL A 46 -17.51 13.24 2.48
CA VAL A 46 -16.60 14.32 2.95
C VAL A 46 -15.22 14.49 2.27
N GLY A 47 -15.14 15.53 1.44
CA GLY A 47 -14.03 16.49 1.43
C GLY A 47 -12.81 16.15 0.58
N SER A 48 -12.70 16.80 -0.58
CA SER A 48 -11.49 16.87 -1.40
C SER A 48 -10.24 17.30 -0.61
N SER A 49 -9.10 16.76 -1.05
CA SER A 49 -7.72 16.97 -0.57
C SER A 49 -7.31 16.18 0.68
N GLY A 50 -6.72 15.00 0.45
CA GLY A 50 -5.73 14.44 1.37
C GLY A 50 -6.19 13.29 2.27
N ARG A 51 -7.39 12.73 2.07
CA ARG A 51 -7.79 11.51 2.81
C ARG A 51 -6.82 10.37 2.49
N LYS A 52 -6.09 9.94 3.51
CA LYS A 52 -5.17 8.81 3.43
C LYS A 52 -5.96 7.52 3.54
N CYS A 53 -5.49 6.50 2.83
CA CYS A 53 -6.10 5.17 2.86
C CYS A 53 -6.00 4.58 4.27
N THR A 54 -7.11 4.09 4.81
CA THR A 54 -7.13 3.40 6.10
C THR A 54 -7.21 1.88 5.92
N VAL A 55 -7.00 1.14 7.01
CA VAL A 55 -7.26 -0.31 7.03
C VAL A 55 -8.71 -0.61 6.63
N GLY A 56 -9.67 0.18 7.15
CA GLY A 56 -11.09 0.02 6.84
C GLY A 56 -11.38 0.14 5.34
N ASP A 57 -10.75 1.11 4.67
CA ASP A 57 -10.91 1.28 3.22
C ASP A 57 -10.49 0.01 2.45
N LEU A 58 -9.34 -0.58 2.79
CA LEU A 58 -8.86 -1.81 2.12
C LEU A 58 -9.73 -3.04 2.42
N LEU A 59 -10.23 -3.16 3.65
CA LEU A 59 -11.15 -4.23 4.01
C LEU A 59 -12.47 -4.12 3.25
N LEU A 60 -12.98 -2.90 3.04
CA LEU A 60 -14.19 -2.66 2.24
C LEU A 60 -13.97 -2.96 0.75
N VAL A 61 -12.78 -2.69 0.22
CA VAL A 61 -12.45 -2.94 -1.19
C VAL A 61 -12.24 -4.42 -1.49
N PHE A 62 -11.62 -5.17 -0.58
CA PHE A 62 -11.15 -6.54 -0.86
C PHE A 62 -11.90 -7.66 -0.13
N CYS A 63 -12.88 -7.34 0.74
CA CYS A 63 -13.66 -8.35 1.46
C CYS A 63 -15.16 -8.13 1.25
N ASP A 64 -15.87 -9.18 0.86
CA ASP A 64 -17.31 -9.11 0.57
C ASP A 64 -18.16 -9.26 1.84
N THR A 65 -17.63 -9.93 2.86
CA THR A 65 -18.35 -10.22 4.10
C THR A 65 -17.66 -9.64 5.33
N VAL A 66 -18.45 -9.34 6.37
CA VAL A 66 -17.91 -8.92 7.69
C VAL A 66 -16.96 -9.98 8.27
N ALA A 67 -17.25 -11.27 8.06
CA ALA A 67 -16.40 -12.36 8.52
C ALA A 67 -15.02 -12.33 7.84
N GLU A 68 -14.95 -12.03 6.54
CA GLU A 68 -13.69 -11.80 5.84
C GLU A 68 -12.96 -10.57 6.33
N GLN A 69 -13.66 -9.46 6.52
CA GLN A 69 -13.08 -8.23 7.06
C GLN A 69 -12.41 -8.48 8.41
N VAL A 70 -13.08 -9.20 9.32
CA VAL A 70 -12.52 -9.55 10.64
C VAL A 70 -11.27 -10.42 10.51
N ARG A 71 -11.26 -11.43 9.63
CA ARG A 71 -10.08 -12.28 9.41
C ARG A 71 -8.92 -11.49 8.80
N ALA A 72 -9.20 -10.64 7.82
CA ALA A 72 -8.21 -9.88 7.08
C ALA A 72 -7.55 -8.76 7.92
N ARG A 73 -8.14 -8.35 9.06
CA ARG A 73 -7.49 -7.44 10.03
C ARG A 73 -6.11 -7.93 10.48
N THR A 74 -5.90 -9.24 10.52
CA THR A 74 -4.62 -9.85 10.92
C THR A 74 -3.45 -9.48 10.01
N TYR A 75 -3.71 -9.14 8.73
CA TYR A 75 -2.69 -8.65 7.80
C TYR A 75 -2.11 -7.28 8.18
N PHE A 76 -2.75 -6.54 9.07
CA PHE A 76 -2.32 -5.21 9.50
C PHE A 76 -1.81 -5.17 10.94
N TYR A 77 -1.72 -6.33 11.61
CA TYR A 77 -1.06 -6.41 12.91
C TYR A 77 0.44 -6.28 12.79
N ARG A 78 1.10 -5.81 13.86
CA ARG A 78 2.55 -5.60 13.90
C ARG A 78 3.37 -6.86 13.56
N SER A 79 2.81 -8.05 13.82
CA SER A 79 3.41 -9.35 13.53
C SER A 79 3.13 -9.87 12.10
N SER A 80 2.30 -9.19 11.30
CA SER A 80 2.01 -9.60 9.93
C SER A 80 3.24 -9.43 9.03
N ARG A 81 3.27 -10.08 7.86
CA ARG A 81 4.41 -9.91 6.94
C ARG A 81 4.47 -8.48 6.39
N LEU A 82 3.33 -7.89 6.03
CA LEU A 82 3.26 -6.50 5.53
C LEU A 82 3.88 -5.50 6.50
N VAL A 83 3.50 -5.56 7.78
CA VAL A 83 3.97 -4.60 8.79
C VAL A 83 5.31 -5.01 9.37
N GLY A 84 5.47 -6.29 9.71
CA GLY A 84 6.68 -6.82 10.35
C GLY A 84 7.92 -6.74 9.45
N ARG A 85 7.77 -6.80 8.13
CA ARG A 85 8.86 -6.58 7.16
C ARG A 85 9.00 -5.13 6.70
N GLY A 86 8.17 -4.22 7.22
CA GLY A 86 8.24 -2.79 6.90
C GLY A 86 7.78 -2.45 5.48
N LEU A 87 6.95 -3.28 4.84
CA LEU A 87 6.39 -2.97 3.52
C LEU A 87 5.31 -1.90 3.63
N VAL A 88 4.49 -2.01 4.68
CA VAL A 88 3.40 -1.08 5.00
C VAL A 88 3.55 -0.64 6.44
N ARG A 89 3.41 0.67 6.68
CA ARG A 89 3.34 1.25 8.01
C ARG A 89 1.89 1.58 8.35
N VAL A 90 1.45 1.09 9.50
CA VAL A 90 0.20 1.51 10.14
C VAL A 90 0.52 2.73 10.99
N LEU A 91 -0.03 3.90 10.63
CA LEU A 91 0.17 5.14 11.37
C LEU A 91 -0.90 5.25 12.45
N THR A 92 -0.46 5.42 13.69
CA THR A 92 -1.39 5.64 14.81
C THR A 92 -1.97 7.03 14.73
N THR A 93 -3.24 7.14 14.36
CA THR A 93 -3.93 8.43 14.30
C THR A 93 -4.47 8.80 15.68
N TYR A 94 -4.19 10.02 16.16
CA TYR A 94 -4.73 10.51 17.41
C TYR A 94 -6.27 10.52 17.35
N GLY A 95 -6.92 9.78 18.25
CA GLY A 95 -8.38 9.62 18.29
C GLY A 95 -8.92 8.41 17.54
N ALA A 96 -8.09 7.62 16.86
CA ALA A 96 -8.51 6.35 16.27
C ALA A 96 -8.70 5.31 17.37
N ALA A 97 -9.96 4.90 17.59
CA ALA A 97 -10.33 3.92 18.59
C ALA A 97 -10.18 2.48 18.07
N ASP A 98 -10.27 2.29 16.75
CA ASP A 98 -10.17 0.97 16.12
C ASP A 98 -9.03 0.88 15.09
N LEU A 99 -8.63 -0.36 14.77
CA LEU A 99 -7.67 -0.66 13.71
C LEU A 99 -8.15 -0.15 12.35
N THR A 100 -9.45 -0.19 12.08
CA THR A 100 -10.04 0.23 10.79
C THR A 100 -9.83 1.71 10.50
N ASP A 101 -9.66 2.52 11.54
CA ASP A 101 -9.49 3.97 11.43
C ASP A 101 -8.00 4.36 11.24
N GLN A 102 -7.10 3.39 11.34
CA GLN A 102 -5.66 3.63 11.23
C GLN A 102 -5.26 3.84 9.77
N GLU A 103 -4.44 4.86 9.53
CA GLU A 103 -3.93 5.18 8.20
C GLU A 103 -2.82 4.21 7.79
N LEU A 104 -2.78 3.89 6.50
CA LEU A 104 -1.77 3.03 5.90
C LEU A 104 -0.86 3.84 4.99
N GLN A 105 0.44 3.56 5.10
CA GLN A 105 1.46 4.14 4.25
C GLN A 105 2.35 3.03 3.68
N LEU A 106 2.49 2.99 2.35
CA LEU A 106 3.46 2.12 1.69
C LEU A 106 4.87 2.68 1.90
N ASP A 107 5.84 1.79 2.15
CA ASP A 107 7.24 2.19 2.19
C ASP A 107 7.71 2.69 0.81
N ARG A 108 8.41 3.81 0.80
CA ARG A 108 8.84 4.46 -0.44
C ARG A 108 9.78 3.58 -1.26
N ARG A 109 10.63 2.78 -0.63
CA ARG A 109 11.57 1.87 -1.32
C ARG A 109 10.82 0.74 -2.01
N VAL A 110 9.72 0.28 -1.41
CA VAL A 110 8.83 -0.71 -2.05
C VAL A 110 8.20 -0.12 -3.30
N LEU A 111 7.71 1.13 -3.22
CA LEU A 111 7.18 1.82 -4.39
C LEU A 111 8.24 2.00 -5.48
N ASP A 112 9.43 2.49 -5.12
CA ASP A 112 10.53 2.71 -6.05
C ASP A 112 10.94 1.41 -6.76
N CYS A 113 10.99 0.28 -6.03
CA CYS A 113 11.22 -1.03 -6.62
C CYS A 113 10.10 -1.45 -7.60
N ILE A 114 8.82 -1.21 -7.25
CA ILE A 114 7.68 -1.54 -8.13
C ILE A 114 7.72 -0.74 -9.43
N VAL A 115 8.10 0.55 -9.37
CA VAL A 115 8.17 1.43 -10.55
C VAL A 115 9.53 1.40 -11.27
N GLY A 116 10.54 0.77 -10.69
CA GLY A 116 11.88 0.60 -11.28
C GLY A 116 12.84 1.78 -11.08
N LEU A 117 12.62 2.60 -10.05
CA LEU A 117 13.48 3.74 -9.70
C LEU A 117 14.66 3.37 -8.78
N ASP A 118 14.72 2.11 -8.33
CA ASP A 118 15.76 1.59 -7.44
C ASP A 118 17.14 1.49 -8.12
N GLU A 119 17.19 1.34 -9.44
CA GLU A 119 18.43 1.23 -10.20
C GLU A 119 18.98 2.60 -10.68
N GLU A 120 18.12 3.61 -10.89
CA GLU A 120 18.52 4.94 -11.37
C GLU A 120 19.35 5.73 -10.34
N SER A 121 19.16 5.46 -9.04
CA SER A 121 19.90 6.15 -7.96
C SER A 121 21.41 5.83 -7.97
N GLY A 122 21.83 4.71 -8.56
CA GLY A 122 23.24 4.36 -8.72
C GLY A 122 23.93 5.08 -9.89
N GLU A 123 23.17 5.57 -10.86
CA GLU A 123 23.70 6.19 -12.08
C GLU A 123 23.99 7.69 -11.88
N VAL A 124 23.13 8.41 -11.17
CA VAL A 124 23.33 9.83 -10.83
C VAL A 124 24.56 10.04 -9.93
N ALA A 125 24.86 9.08 -9.05
CA ALA A 125 26.08 9.11 -8.23
C ALA A 125 27.36 8.82 -9.03
N ARG A 126 27.26 8.21 -10.21
CA ARG A 126 28.39 7.94 -11.11
C ARG A 126 28.61 9.04 -12.16
N GLY A 127 27.58 9.84 -12.46
CA GLY A 127 27.66 10.98 -13.38
C GLY A 127 28.30 12.25 -12.78
N SER A 128 28.52 12.31 -11.47
CA SER A 128 29.12 13.48 -10.80
C SER A 128 30.66 13.45 -10.74
N HIS A 129 31.29 12.59 -11.53
CA HIS A 129 32.75 12.51 -11.67
C HIS A 129 33.15 12.91 -13.10
N LEU A 130 32.77 14.13 -13.50
CA LEU A 130 33.25 14.83 -14.68
C LEU A 130 33.55 16.28 -14.31
#